data_AF-A0A355SVP8-F1
#
_entry.id   AF-A0A355SVP8-F1
#
_cell.length_a   1.000
_cell.length_b   1.000
_cell.length_c   1.000
_cell.angle_alpha   90.00
_cell.angle_beta   90.00
_cell.angle_gamma   90.00
#
_symmetry.space_group_name_H-M   'P 1'
#
loop_
_entity.id
_entity.type
_entity.pdbx_description
1 polymer ?
#
loop_
_entity_poly.entity_id
_entity_poly.type
_entity_poly.pdbx_seq_one_letter_code
_entity_poly.pdbx_strand_id
1 'polypeptide(L)'
;MLPLKKKKKVDYEALNSALMRIPRMDVVVARNFIDIGIQEIYELQGRAPEVLFEEAKRQQANIPDDRIRYFRMAVYYAEHSDPEQAKLHPDAWN
;
A
#
# COMPACT_ATOMS: atom_id res chain seq x y z
N MET A 1 -16.31 -9.79 -32.27
CA MET A 1 -16.78 -9.55 -30.88
C MET A 1 -15.57 -9.19 -30.04
N LEU A 2 -15.52 -7.98 -29.48
CA LEU A 2 -14.45 -7.60 -28.53
C LEU A 2 -14.66 -8.40 -27.24
N PRO A 3 -13.65 -9.08 -26.69
CA PRO A 3 -13.80 -9.84 -25.46
C PRO A 3 -14.21 -8.90 -24.33
N LEU A 4 -15.36 -9.17 -23.70
CA LEU A 4 -15.81 -8.48 -22.51
C LEU A 4 -14.76 -8.72 -21.41
N LYS A 5 -13.95 -7.70 -21.14
CA LYS A 5 -12.95 -7.69 -20.07
C LYS A 5 -13.69 -8.02 -18.77
N LYS A 6 -13.54 -9.24 -18.25
CA LYS A 6 -14.10 -9.65 -16.95
C LYS A 6 -13.67 -8.59 -15.94
N LYS A 7 -14.61 -7.86 -15.35
CA LYS A 7 -14.33 -6.94 -14.24
C LYS A 7 -13.62 -7.77 -13.17
N LYS A 8 -12.39 -7.39 -12.84
CA LYS A 8 -11.61 -8.01 -11.76
C LYS A 8 -12.48 -7.90 -10.50
N LYS A 9 -12.69 -9.01 -9.78
CA LYS A 9 -13.42 -8.96 -8.51
C LYS A 9 -12.70 -7.96 -7.61
N VAL A 10 -13.47 -7.06 -6.99
CA VAL A 10 -12.93 -6.10 -6.03
C VAL A 10 -12.32 -6.89 -4.88
N ASP A 11 -11.11 -6.52 -4.48
CA ASP A 11 -10.42 -7.12 -3.34
C ASP A 11 -11.02 -6.56 -2.05
N TYR A 12 -12.12 -7.18 -1.59
CA TYR A 12 -12.86 -6.74 -0.41
C TYR A 12 -12.05 -6.87 0.88
N GLU A 13 -11.09 -7.79 0.92
CA GLU A 13 -10.19 -7.93 2.07
C GLU A 13 -9.31 -6.69 2.19
N ALA A 14 -8.63 -6.33 1.09
CA ALA A 14 -7.83 -5.11 1.04
C ALA A 14 -8.67 -3.84 1.26
N LEU A 15 -9.85 -3.75 0.63
CA LEU A 15 -10.74 -2.59 0.75
C LEU A 15 -11.25 -2.35 2.17
N ASN A 16 -11.47 -3.41 2.95
CA ASN A 16 -11.95 -3.30 4.33
C ASN A 16 -10.82 -3.30 5.38
N SER A 17 -9.55 -3.37 4.94
CA SER A 17 -8.41 -3.41 5.84
C SER A 17 -8.17 -2.08 6.56
N ALA A 18 -7.47 -2.14 7.69
CA ALA A 18 -7.08 -0.93 8.43
C ALA A 18 -6.19 0.00 7.59
N LEU A 19 -5.42 -0.56 6.65
CA LEU A 19 -4.53 0.17 5.74
C LEU A 19 -5.27 1.17 4.86
N MET A 20 -6.55 0.94 4.57
CA MET A 20 -7.39 1.87 3.80
C MET A 20 -7.74 3.15 4.56
N ARG A 21 -7.44 3.22 5.87
CA ARG A 21 -7.52 4.48 6.63
C ARG A 21 -6.37 5.44 6.31
N ILE A 22 -5.28 4.93 5.74
CA ILE A 22 -4.16 5.77 5.29
C ILE A 22 -4.67 6.61 4.11
N PRO A 23 -4.55 7.95 4.17
CA PRO A 23 -5.03 8.82 3.11
C PRO A 23 -4.46 8.43 1.75
N ARG A 24 -5.29 8.46 0.71
CA ARG A 24 -4.90 8.18 -0.69
C ARG A 24 -4.33 6.78 -0.91
N MET A 25 -4.51 5.84 0.01
CA MET A 25 -4.05 4.46 -0.16
C MET A 25 -4.74 3.79 -1.36
N ASP A 26 -3.96 3.06 -2.15
CA ASP A 26 -4.46 2.26 -3.26
C ASP A 26 -4.79 0.84 -2.78
N VAL A 27 -5.94 0.30 -3.19
CA VAL A 27 -6.40 -1.05 -2.80
C VAL A 27 -5.42 -2.15 -3.19
N VAL A 28 -4.72 -2.01 -4.32
CA VAL A 28 -3.72 -3.00 -4.74
C VAL A 28 -2.50 -2.93 -3.82
N VAL A 29 -2.13 -1.75 -3.34
CA VAL A 29 -1.03 -1.61 -2.38
C VAL A 29 -1.43 -2.14 -1.00
N ALA A 30 -2.65 -1.86 -0.54
CA ALA A 30 -3.20 -2.47 0.67
C ALA A 30 -3.17 -4.01 0.57
N ARG A 31 -3.49 -4.57 -0.61
CA ARG A 31 -3.36 -6.01 -0.85
C ARG A 31 -1.90 -6.50 -0.74
N ASN A 32 -0.95 -5.76 -1.31
CA ASN A 32 0.47 -6.10 -1.21
C ASN A 32 0.95 -6.18 0.24
N PHE A 33 0.50 -5.28 1.10
CA PHE A 33 0.79 -5.32 2.54
C PHE A 33 0.18 -6.56 3.21
N ILE A 34 -1.07 -6.89 2.90
CA ILE A 34 -1.74 -8.08 3.44
C ILE A 34 -1.01 -9.36 3.00
N ASP A 35 -0.58 -9.43 1.74
CA ASP A 35 0.14 -10.58 1.20
C ASP A 35 1.53 -10.79 1.86
N ILE A 36 2.14 -9.74 2.42
CA ILE A 36 3.36 -9.84 3.25
C ILE A 36 3.07 -9.95 4.76
N GLY A 37 1.80 -10.09 5.14
CA GLY A 37 1.37 -10.32 6.52
C GLY A 37 1.10 -9.06 7.35
N ILE A 38 1.02 -7.88 6.73
CA ILE A 38 0.68 -6.62 7.40
C ILE A 38 -0.82 -6.36 7.26
N GLN A 39 -1.51 -6.33 8.40
CA GLN A 39 -2.96 -6.12 8.46
C GLN A 39 -3.32 -4.80 9.15
N GLU A 40 -2.48 -4.35 10.07
CA GLU A 40 -2.71 -3.17 10.89
C GLU A 40 -1.66 -2.08 10.65
N ILE A 41 -2.06 -0.82 10.83
CA ILE A 41 -1.20 0.34 10.54
C ILE A 41 0.02 0.38 11.47
N TYR A 42 -0.15 0.02 12.75
CA TYR A 42 0.96 0.06 13.72
C TYR A 42 2.09 -0.93 13.38
N GLU A 43 1.81 -1.97 12.59
CA GLU A 43 2.83 -2.96 12.19
C GLU A 43 3.86 -2.39 11.19
N LEU A 44 3.52 -1.25 10.57
CA LEU A 44 4.41 -0.48 9.70
C LEU A 44 5.41 0.37 10.49
N GLN A 45 5.15 0.64 11.76
CA GLN A 45 6.00 1.52 12.57
C GLN A 45 7.40 0.92 12.76
N GLY A 46 8.45 1.69 12.43
CA GLY A 46 9.83 1.22 12.53
C GLY A 46 10.24 0.20 11.46
N ARG A 47 9.38 -0.07 10.47
CA ARG A 47 9.74 -0.88 9.29
C ARG A 47 10.31 0.02 8.20
N ALA A 48 11.32 -0.46 7.49
CA ALA A 48 11.84 0.24 6.33
C ALA A 48 10.90 0.06 5.11
N PRO A 49 10.40 1.14 4.48
CA PRO A 49 9.52 1.06 3.31
C PRO A 49 10.11 0.23 2.16
N GLU A 50 11.40 0.38 1.90
CA GLU A 50 12.14 -0.33 0.86
C GLU A 50 12.14 -1.85 1.12
N VAL A 51 12.26 -2.28 2.37
CA VAL A 51 12.25 -3.70 2.73
C VAL A 51 10.85 -4.29 2.52
N LEU A 52 9.82 -3.59 2.97
CA LEU A 52 8.42 -4.01 2.76
C LEU A 52 8.07 -4.11 1.27
N PHE A 53 8.58 -3.17 0.47
CA PHE A 53 8.37 -3.16 -0.97
C PHE A 53 9.05 -4.35 -1.66
N GLU A 54 10.28 -4.66 -1.28
CA GLU A 54 11.00 -5.82 -1.81
C GLU A 54 10.35 -7.14 -1.38
N GLU A 55 9.84 -7.25 -0.15
CA GLU A 55 9.04 -8.40 0.29
C GLU A 55 7.77 -8.56 -0.56
N ALA A 56 7.06 -7.46 -0.83
CA ALA A 56 5.87 -7.48 -1.67
C ALA A 56 6.19 -7.91 -3.11
N LYS A 57 7.31 -7.43 -3.68
CA LYS A 57 7.79 -7.85 -5.01
C LYS A 57 8.09 -9.34 -5.10
N ARG A 58 8.57 -9.95 -4.02
CA ARG A 58 8.82 -11.41 -3.96
C ARG A 58 7.52 -12.21 -4.01
N GLN A 59 6.44 -11.70 -3.41
CA GLN A 59 5.13 -12.36 -3.44
C GLN A 59 4.39 -12.13 -4.76
N GLN A 60 4.46 -10.91 -5.30
CA GLN A 60 3.80 -10.54 -6.55
C GLN A 60 4.83 -10.04 -7.57
N ALA A 61 5.24 -10.94 -8.46
CA ALA A 61 6.01 -10.55 -9.64
C ALA A 61 5.18 -9.53 -10.45
N ASN A 62 5.74 -8.35 -10.71
CA ASN A 62 5.16 -7.21 -11.44
C ASN A 62 4.53 -6.08 -10.61
N ILE A 63 5.00 -5.83 -9.39
CA ILE A 63 4.75 -4.54 -8.74
C ILE A 63 5.65 -3.47 -9.42
N PRO A 64 5.08 -2.41 -10.03
CA PRO A 64 5.84 -1.31 -10.58
C PRO A 64 6.68 -0.58 -9.52
N ASP A 65 7.90 -0.16 -9.86
CA ASP A 65 8.83 0.52 -8.94
C ASP A 65 8.25 1.81 -8.34
N ASP A 66 7.43 2.51 -9.10
CA ASP A 66 6.77 3.75 -8.71
C ASP A 66 5.73 3.55 -7.58
N ARG A 67 5.39 2.31 -7.24
CA ARG A 67 4.51 2.01 -6.10
C ARG A 67 5.21 2.12 -4.75
N ILE A 68 6.54 2.18 -4.71
CA ILE A 68 7.28 2.37 -3.45
C ILE A 68 6.84 3.63 -2.72
N ARG A 69 6.35 4.64 -3.44
CA ARG A 69 5.80 5.88 -2.90
C ARG A 69 4.69 5.65 -1.87
N TYR A 70 3.82 4.67 -2.13
CA TYR A 70 2.76 4.30 -1.20
C TYR A 70 3.29 3.61 0.05
N PHE A 71 4.36 2.80 -0.09
CA PHE A 71 5.01 2.15 1.05
C PHE A 71 5.65 3.19 1.98
N ARG A 72 6.34 4.17 1.41
CA ARG A 72 6.94 5.29 2.15
C ARG A 72 5.89 6.11 2.88
N MET A 73 4.81 6.47 2.18
CA MET A 73 3.69 7.19 2.79
C MET A 73 3.03 6.39 3.92
N ALA A 74 2.87 5.08 3.76
CA ALA A 74 2.24 4.23 4.77
C ALA A 74 3.06 4.16 6.05
N VAL A 75 4.38 3.97 5.95
CA VAL A 75 5.28 4.00 7.10
C VAL A 75 5.31 5.38 7.74
N TYR A 76 5.41 6.45 6.95
CA TYR A 76 5.37 7.82 7.46
C TYR A 76 4.09 8.08 8.28
N TYR A 77 2.93 7.68 7.74
CA TYR A 77 1.64 7.80 8.43
C TYR A 77 1.61 6.99 9.74
N ALA A 78 2.17 5.78 9.74
CA ALA A 78 2.20 4.93 10.94
C ALA A 78 3.13 5.49 12.04
N GLU A 79 4.20 6.19 11.66
CA GLU A 79 5.17 6.75 12.60
C GLU A 79 4.77 8.11 13.19
N HIS A 80 3.84 8.82 12.54
CA HIS A 80 3.45 10.17 12.93
C HIS A 80 2.01 10.21 13.42
N SER A 81 1.81 10.53 14.71
CA SER A 81 0.47 10.69 15.28
C SER A 81 -0.28 11.92 14.73
N ASP A 82 0.45 12.93 14.27
CA ASP A 82 -0.08 14.12 13.60
C ASP A 82 0.71 14.35 12.29
N PRO A 83 0.37 13.62 11.20
CA PRO A 83 1.12 13.68 9.96
C PRO A 83 0.80 14.95 9.15
N GLU A 84 1.84 15.53 8.55
CA GLU A 84 1.68 16.70 7.68
C GLU A 84 0.85 16.33 6.42
N GLN A 85 -0.23 17.06 6.17
CA GLN A 85 -1.14 16.77 5.03
C GLN A 85 -0.41 16.75 3.67
N ALA A 86 0.63 17.57 3.49
CA ALA A 86 1.42 17.61 2.26
C ALA A 86 2.19 16.29 2.00
N LYS A 87 2.52 15.54 3.06
CA LYS A 87 3.21 14.26 3.00
C LYS A 87 2.25 13.06 2.95
N LEU A 88 0.93 13.30 3.06
CA LEU A 88 -0.12 12.30 2.90
C LEU A 88 -0.60 12.18 1.45
N HIS A 89 0.34 12.34 0.52
CA HIS A 89 0.15 12.15 -0.90
C HIS A 89 1.29 11.29 -1.45
N PRO A 90 1.02 10.24 -2.25
CA PRO A 90 2.08 9.40 -2.82
C PRO A 90 3.12 10.21 -3.60
N ASP A 91 2.70 11.23 -4.34
CA ASP A 91 3.63 12.07 -5.13
C ASP A 91 4.66 12.84 -4.29
N ALA A 92 4.45 12.98 -2.97
CA ALA A 92 5.46 13.56 -2.07
C ALA A 92 6.66 12.63 -1.84
N TRP A 93 6.60 11.38 -2.30
CA TRP A 93 7.54 10.31 -1.95
C TRP A 93 8.23 9.69 -3.17
N ASN A 94 8.72 10.48 -4.13
CA ASN A 94 9.34 9.99 -5.37
C ASN A 94 10.56 9.06 -5.20
#